data_AF-A0A1Z4JPM1-F1
#
_entry.id   AF-A0A1Z4JPM1-F1
#
_cell.length_a   1.000
_cell.length_b   1.000
_cell.length_c   1.000
_cell.angle_alpha   90.00
_cell.angle_beta   90.00
_cell.angle_gamma   90.00
#
_symmetry.space_group_name_H-M   'P 1'
#
loop_
_entity.id
_entity.type
_entity.pdbx_description
1 polymer ?
#
loop_
_entity_poly.entity_id
_entity_poly.type
_entity_poly.pdbx_seq_one_letter_code
_entity_poly.pdbx_strand_id
1 'polypeptide(L)' 'MWGRDDLKKTRAYQEAEQEGRRAGREEVRQEMLQITVSLLLEKGITIEEIAQHFKLPIETLQQFAFQK' A
#
# COMPACT_ATOMS: atom_id res chain seq x y z
N MET A 1 -23.38 -31.88 1.75
CA MET A 1 -23.15 -30.74 2.65
C MET A 1 -21.84 -30.10 2.19
N TRP A 2 -21.86 -28.89 1.62
CA TRP A 2 -20.63 -28.26 1.11
C TRP A 2 -19.78 -27.80 2.30
N GLY A 3 -18.67 -28.51 2.55
CA GLY A 3 -17.75 -28.14 3.62
C GLY A 3 -16.96 -26.89 3.25
N ARG A 4 -16.48 -26.14 4.25
CA ARG A 4 -15.63 -24.95 4.05
C ARG A 4 -14.38 -25.28 3.21
N ASP A 5 -13.95 -26.54 3.19
CA ASP A 5 -12.85 -27.07 2.38
C ASP A 5 -13.17 -27.26 0.89
N ASP A 6 -14.44 -27.44 0.50
CA ASP A 6 -14.84 -27.51 -0.91
C ASP A 6 -14.86 -26.13 -1.57
N LEU A 7 -15.24 -25.08 -0.81
CA LEU A 7 -15.22 -23.70 -1.28
C LEU A 7 -13.80 -23.21 -1.58
N LYS A 8 -12.80 -23.63 -0.79
CA LYS A 8 -11.38 -23.29 -1.02
C LYS A 8 -10.80 -23.85 -2.33
N LYS A 9 -11.40 -24.92 -2.87
CA LYS A 9 -10.99 -25.53 -4.15
C LYS A 9 -11.64 -24.85 -5.35
N THR A 10 -12.62 -23.99 -5.14
CA THR A 10 -13.24 -23.23 -6.23
C THR A 10 -12.26 -22.18 -6.75
N ARG A 11 -12.24 -21.97 -8.07
CA ARG A 11 -11.44 -20.90 -8.70
C ARG A 11 -11.74 -19.53 -8.08
N ALA A 12 -13.01 -19.26 -7.79
CA ALA A 12 -13.45 -18.01 -7.18
C ALA A 12 -12.80 -17.74 -5.82
N TYR A 13 -12.64 -18.76 -4.96
CA TYR A 13 -11.98 -18.58 -3.66
C TYR A 13 -10.47 -18.36 -3.81
N GLN A 14 -9.81 -19.09 -4.71
CA GLN A 14 -8.37 -18.93 -4.96
C GLN A 14 -8.04 -17.57 -5.57
N GLU A 15 -8.90 -17.07 -6.45
CA GLU A 15 -8.82 -15.72 -6.99
C GLU A 15 -9.02 -14.68 -5.88
N ALA A 16 -10.08 -14.81 -5.07
CA ALA A 16 -10.32 -13.89 -3.95
C ALA A 16 -9.18 -13.87 -2.91
N GLU A 17 -8.55 -15.01 -2.62
CA GLU A 17 -7.42 -15.09 -1.70
C GLU A 17 -6.14 -14.46 -2.29
N GLN A 18 -5.91 -14.64 -3.60
CA GLN A 18 -4.81 -13.97 -4.30
C GLN A 18 -5.03 -12.46 -4.40
N GLU A 19 -6.25 -12.04 -4.72
CA GLU A 19 -6.66 -10.64 -4.74
C GLU A 19 -6.50 -10.01 -3.36
N GLY A 20 -6.99 -10.67 -2.30
CA GLY A 20 -6.85 -10.20 -0.92
C GLY A 20 -5.40 -10.09 -0.47
N ARG A 21 -4.52 -11.02 -0.88
CA ARG A 21 -3.07 -10.90 -0.63
C ARG A 21 -2.41 -9.77 -1.42
N ARG A 22 -2.89 -9.45 -2.63
CA ARG A 22 -2.38 -8.33 -3.43
C ARG A 22 -2.84 -7.00 -2.82
N ALA A 23 -4.14 -6.89 -2.54
CA ALA A 23 -4.75 -5.73 -1.88
C ALA A 23 -4.07 -5.43 -0.54
N GLY A 24 -3.92 -6.42 0.34
CA GLY A 24 -3.28 -6.21 1.64
C GLY A 24 -1.79 -5.83 1.54
N ARG A 25 -1.07 -6.29 0.51
CA ARG A 25 0.32 -5.83 0.28
C ARG A 25 0.38 -4.40 -0.23
N GLU A 26 -0.59 -3.99 -1.06
CA GLU A 26 -0.66 -2.63 -1.58
C GLU A 26 -1.08 -1.65 -0.48
N GLU A 27 -2.05 -2.01 0.36
CA GLU A 27 -2.47 -1.24 1.53
C GLU A 27 -1.32 -1.02 2.51
N VAL A 28 -0.62 -2.09 2.91
CA VAL A 28 0.55 -1.97 3.81
C VAL A 28 1.66 -1.12 3.18
N ARG A 29 1.86 -1.22 1.86
CA ARG A 29 2.84 -0.41 1.16
C ARG A 29 2.46 1.08 1.16
N GLN A 30 1.18 1.39 0.95
CA GLN A 30 0.68 2.76 0.96
C GLN A 30 0.72 3.36 2.36
N GLU A 31 0.29 2.63 3.39
CA GLU A 31 0.37 3.07 4.79
C GLU A 31 1.83 3.33 5.21
N MET A 32 2.74 2.42 4.87
CA MET A 32 4.17 2.59 5.18
C MET A 32 4.77 3.79 4.45
N LEU A 33 4.40 3.99 3.19
CA LEU A 33 4.86 5.15 2.43
C LEU A 33 4.34 6.45 3.05
N GLN A 34 3.07 6.49 3.45
CA GLN A 34 2.47 7.65 4.12
C GLN A 34 3.18 7.97 5.44
N ILE A 35 3.35 6.99 6.33
CA ILE A 35 4.04 7.17 7.61
C ILE A 35 5.47 7.66 7.38
N THR A 36 6.17 7.07 6.40
CA THR A 36 7.55 7.41 6.10
C THR A 36 7.67 8.83 5.54
N VAL A 37 6.82 9.21 4.59
CA VAL A 37 6.80 10.57 4.01
C VAL A 37 6.53 11.60 5.10
N SER A 38 5.51 11.39 5.93
CA SER A 38 5.17 12.30 7.04
C SER A 38 6.32 12.44 8.03
N LEU A 39 6.96 11.33 8.43
CA LEU A 39 8.10 11.36 9.36
C LEU A 39 9.32 12.10 8.78
N LEU A 40 9.60 11.92 7.49
CA LEU A 40 10.72 12.60 6.82
C LEU A 40 10.46 14.10 6.69
N LEU A 41 9.22 14.49 6.37
CA LEU A 41 8.79 15.90 6.35
C LEU A 41 8.90 16.53 7.75
N GLU A 42 8.48 15.84 8.81
CA GLU A 42 8.65 16.30 10.20
C GLU A 42 10.12 16.48 10.59
N LYS A 43 11.02 15.68 10.03
CA LYS A 43 12.48 15.79 10.22
C LYS A 43 13.11 16.92 9.40
N GLY A 44 12.32 17.67 8.63
CA GLY A 44 12.77 18.79 7.81
C GLY A 44 13.34 18.38 6.45
N ILE A 45 13.16 17.13 6.02
CA ILE A 45 13.51 16.68 4.67
C ILE A 45 12.42 17.14 3.72
N THR A 46 12.81 17.70 2.58
CA THR A 46 11.86 18.24 1.60
C THR A 46 11.17 17.14 0.80
N ILE A 47 9.98 17.43 0.26
CA ILE A 47 9.25 16.45 -0.55
C ILE A 47 9.99 16.12 -1.85
N GLU A 48 10.78 17.04 -2.37
CA GLU A 48 11.67 16.83 -3.51
C GLU A 48 12.80 15.84 -3.21
N GLU A 49 13.44 15.95 -2.04
CA GLU A 49 14.47 15.00 -1.62
C GLU A 49 13.87 13.61 -1.40
N ILE A 50 12.68 13.53 -0.79
CA ILE A 50 11.96 12.27 -0.62
C ILE A 50 11.62 11.67 -2.00
N ALA A 51 11.14 12.46 -2.96
CA ALA A 51 10.86 12.01 -4.33
C ALA A 51 12.11 11.41 -4.99
N GLN A 52 13.27 12.06 -4.84
CA GLN A 52 14.54 11.56 -5.36
C GLN A 52 14.99 10.26 -4.68
N HIS A 53 14.88 10.17 -3.36
CA HIS A 53 15.29 8.98 -2.60
C HIS A 53 14.40 7.77 -2.89
N PHE A 54 13.08 7.98 -2.97
CA PHE A 54 12.11 6.91 -3.23
C PHE A 54 11.90 6.65 -4.73
N LYS A 55 12.48 7.47 -5.62
CA LYS A 55 12.27 7.45 -7.07
C LYS A 55 10.78 7.48 -7.43
N LEU A 56 10.03 8.27 -6.68
CA LEU A 56 8.60 8.45 -6.87
C LEU A 56 8.32 9.87 -7.36
N PRO A 57 7.27 10.06 -8.17
CA PRO A 57 6.84 11.41 -8.55
C PRO A 57 6.48 12.23 -7.31
N ILE A 58 6.81 13.53 -7.32
CA ILE A 58 6.43 14.46 -6.25
C ILE A 58 4.91 14.48 -6.09
N GLU A 59 4.15 14.43 -7.19
CA GLU A 59 2.68 14.36 -7.18
C GLU A 59 2.16 13.16 -6.38
N THR A 60 2.80 12.00 -6.51
CA THR A 60 2.46 10.81 -5.74
C THR A 60 2.71 11.02 -4.25
N LEU A 61 3.83 11.64 -3.89
CA LEU A 61 4.15 11.92 -2.48
C LEU A 61 3.29 13.02 -1.88
N GLN A 62 2.86 14.01 -2.66
CA GLN A 62 1.95 15.06 -2.21
C GLN A 62 0.60 14.47 -1.79
N GLN A 63 0.09 13.45 -2.49
CA GLN A 63 -1.14 12.77 -2.09
C GLN A 63 -1.05 12.13 -0.69
N PHE A 64 0.15 11.70 -0.29
CA PHE A 64 0.40 11.13 1.04
C PHE A 64 0.73 12.19 2.10
N ALA A 65 1.37 13.30 1.71
CA ALA A 65 1.74 14.39 2.61
C ALA A 65 0.54 15.27 3.03
N PHE A 66 -0.50 15.37 2.19
CA PHE A 66 -1.63 16.28 2.40
C PHE A 66 -2.93 15.62 2.89
N GLN A 67 -2.98 14.30 3.09
CA GLN A 67 -4.12 13.68 3.76
C GLN A 67 -4.03 13.89 5.28
N LYS A 68 -4.79 14.88 5.77
CA LYS A 68 -5.05 15.14 7.19
C LYS A 68 -6.42 14.60 7.58
#